data_AF-A0A358KHS3-F1
#
_entry.id   AF-A0A358KHS3-F1
#
_cell.length_a   1.000
_cell.length_b   1.000
_cell.length_c   1.000
_cell.angle_alpha   90.00
_cell.angle_beta   90.00
_cell.angle_gamma   90.00
#
_symmetry.space_group_name_H-M   'P 1'
#
loop_
_entity.id
_entity.type
_entity.pdbx_description
1 polymer ?
#
loop_
_entity_poly.entity_id
_entity_poly.type
_entity_poly.pdbx_seq_one_letter_code
_entity_poly.pdbx_strand_id
1 'polypeptide(L)'
;MWRLDGALPNTAEFLSLHSEMMQVPVERVWTDSLDVPEDTLRFVDLPGVPATVSAVEELAAQLKPIGSAEVQLVLNSAYDLDLLLEQARVFSALPLAGLIFTHTDESDDL
;
A
#
# COMPACT_ATOMS: atom_id res chain seq x y z
N MET A 1 -6.54 -10.78 1.10
CA MET A 1 -5.49 -9.74 1.16
C MET A 1 -4.22 -10.29 0.53
N TRP A 2 -3.49 -9.51 -0.22
CA TRP A 2 -2.40 -9.98 -1.08
C TRP A 2 -1.15 -9.19 -0.75
N ARG A 3 -0.02 -9.88 -0.58
CA ARG A 3 1.25 -9.22 -0.29
C ARG A 3 2.17 -9.34 -1.50
N LEU A 4 2.48 -8.23 -2.14
CA LEU A 4 3.50 -8.21 -3.18
C LEU A 4 4.86 -8.13 -2.49
N ASP A 5 5.67 -9.19 -2.58
CA ASP A 5 7.03 -9.16 -2.04
C ASP A 5 7.90 -8.25 -2.93
N GLY A 6 8.44 -7.15 -2.36
CA GLY A 6 9.33 -6.20 -3.03
C GLY A 6 10.80 -6.59 -3.03
N ALA A 7 11.66 -5.74 -3.62
CA ALA A 7 13.11 -5.91 -3.60
C ALA A 7 13.73 -5.75 -2.19
N LEU A 8 13.02 -5.07 -1.28
CA LEU A 8 13.32 -5.04 0.14
C LEU A 8 12.41 -6.05 0.86
N PRO A 9 12.91 -6.77 1.88
CA PRO A 9 12.07 -7.64 2.70
C PRO A 9 10.90 -6.82 3.26
N ASN A 10 9.67 -7.19 2.89
CA ASN A 10 8.50 -6.68 3.58
C ASN A 10 8.52 -7.32 4.98
N THR A 11 8.97 -6.56 5.99
CA THR A 11 9.13 -7.02 7.38
C THR A 11 7.81 -7.21 8.11
N ALA A 12 6.68 -6.95 7.44
CA ALA A 12 5.35 -7.21 7.96
C ALA A 12 5.03 -8.72 7.95
N GLU A 13 5.60 -9.47 8.90
CA GLU A 13 5.00 -10.74 9.37
C GLU A 13 3.58 -10.50 9.95
N PHE A 14 3.27 -9.25 10.28
CA PHE A 14 2.00 -8.77 10.81
C PHE A 14 0.80 -8.96 9.87
N LEU A 15 1.00 -8.92 8.56
CA LEU A 15 -0.11 -8.93 7.59
C LEU A 15 -0.78 -10.31 7.51
N SER A 16 0.02 -11.37 7.58
CA SER A 16 -0.47 -12.75 7.67
C SER A 16 -1.20 -13.01 8.98
N LEU A 17 -0.63 -12.55 10.09
CA LEU A 17 -1.23 -12.71 11.43
C LEU A 17 -2.56 -11.95 11.56
N HIS A 18 -2.63 -10.70 11.10
CA HIS A 18 -3.86 -9.89 11.15
C HIS A 18 -4.97 -10.47 10.29
N SER A 19 -4.62 -10.98 9.11
CA SER A 19 -5.60 -11.59 8.23
C SER A 19 -6.12 -12.92 8.78
N GLU A 20 -5.27 -13.73 9.42
CA GLU A 20 -5.69 -14.93 10.13
C GLU A 20 -6.67 -14.59 11.28
N MET A 21 -6.37 -13.56 12.08
CA MET A 21 -7.27 -13.09 13.14
C MET A 21 -8.62 -12.57 12.60
N MET A 22 -8.64 -11.99 11.39
CA MET A 22 -9.86 -11.52 10.73
C MET A 22 -10.53 -12.58 9.84
N GLN A 23 -10.01 -13.81 9.79
CA GLN A 23 -10.44 -14.89 8.89
C GLN A 23 -10.44 -14.49 7.39
N VAL A 24 -9.53 -13.60 6.99
CA VAL A 24 -9.33 -13.18 5.61
C VAL A 24 -8.21 -14.01 4.96
N PRO A 25 -8.42 -14.63 3.79
CA PRO A 25 -7.37 -15.36 3.09
C PRO A 25 -6.21 -14.44 2.68
N VAL A 26 -4.97 -14.90 2.89
CA VAL A 26 -3.75 -14.22 2.41
C VAL A 26 -3.05 -15.05 1.36
N GLU A 27 -2.89 -14.48 0.16
CA GLU A 27 -2.13 -15.10 -0.92
C GLU A 27 -0.86 -14.29 -1.20
N ARG A 28 0.26 -14.99 -1.41
CA ARG A 28 1.58 -14.39 -1.67
C ARG A 28 1.90 -14.24 -3.16
N VAL A 29 1.13 -14.92 -4.02
CA VAL A 29 1.37 -14.99 -5.46
C VAL A 29 0.02 -14.90 -6.15
N TRP A 30 -0.03 -14.26 -7.32
CA TRP A 30 -1.22 -14.25 -8.15
C TRP A 30 -1.56 -15.62 -8.70
N THR A 31 -2.46 -16.31 -8.00
CA THR A 31 -3.09 -17.52 -8.49
C THR A 31 -4.36 -17.11 -9.26
N ASP A 32 -4.34 -17.28 -10.58
CA ASP A 32 -5.55 -17.25 -11.44
C ASP A 32 -6.42 -18.50 -11.15
N SER A 33 -6.77 -18.71 -9.88
CA SER A 33 -7.73 -19.74 -9.51
C SER A 33 -9.11 -19.29 -10.02
N LEU A 34 -9.71 -20.15 -10.83
CA LEU A 34 -10.84 -19.87 -11.72
C LEU A 34 -12.19 -19.58 -11.01
N ASP A 35 -12.24 -19.53 -9.68
CA ASP A 35 -13.49 -19.52 -8.90
C ASP A 35 -13.63 -18.34 -7.91
N VAL A 36 -12.87 -17.25 -8.07
CA VAL A 36 -13.09 -16.04 -7.26
C VAL A 36 -14.19 -15.20 -7.90
N PRO A 37 -15.31 -14.89 -7.21
CA PRO A 37 -16.37 -14.03 -7.74
C PRO A 37 -15.83 -12.68 -8.22
N GLU A 38 -16.32 -12.18 -9.35
CA GLU A 38 -15.85 -10.91 -9.95
C GLU A 38 -15.96 -9.71 -9.00
N ASP A 39 -16.97 -9.71 -8.11
CA ASP A 39 -17.21 -8.65 -7.12
C ASP A 39 -16.31 -8.75 -5.87
N THR A 40 -15.36 -9.68 -5.85
CA THR A 40 -14.48 -9.87 -4.70
C THR A 40 -13.45 -8.75 -4.64
N LEU A 41 -13.60 -7.86 -3.65
CA LEU A 41 -12.59 -6.85 -3.31
C LEU A 41 -11.24 -7.51 -2.95
N ARG A 42 -10.18 -7.11 -3.66
CA ARG A 42 -8.81 -7.57 -3.41
C ARG A 42 -7.96 -6.39 -2.96
N PHE A 43 -7.34 -6.54 -1.79
CA PHE A 43 -6.37 -5.57 -1.27
C PHE A 43 -4.96 -6.08 -1.54
N VAL A 44 -4.12 -5.23 -2.13
CA VAL A 44 -2.70 -5.51 -2.37
C VAL A 44 -1.88 -4.58 -1.47
N ASP A 45 -1.11 -5.18 -0.57
CA ASP A 45 -0.07 -4.49 0.19
C ASP A 45 1.21 -4.43 -0.64
N LEU A 46 1.72 -3.21 -0.79
CA LEU A 46 2.93 -2.90 -1.54
C LEU A 46 4.06 -2.59 -0.55
N PRO A 47 5.31 -2.98 -0.86
CA PRO A 47 6.44 -2.62 -0.03
C PRO A 47 6.56 -1.10 0.10
N GLY A 48 6.91 -0.62 1.29
CA GLY A 48 7.23 0.78 1.49
C GLY A 48 8.41 1.20 0.59
N VAL A 49 8.22 2.26 -0.19
CA VAL A 49 9.26 2.86 -1.03
C VAL A 49 9.64 4.24 -0.50
N PRO A 50 10.89 4.68 -0.65
CA PRO A 50 11.28 6.03 -0.28
C PRO A 50 10.54 7.05 -1.14
N ALA A 51 10.25 8.23 -0.56
CA ALA A 51 9.59 9.33 -1.26
C ALA A 51 10.57 10.08 -2.19
N THR A 52 11.19 9.37 -3.13
CA THR A 52 12.05 9.94 -4.17
C THR A 52 11.41 9.74 -5.55
N VAL A 53 11.67 10.66 -6.47
CA VAL A 53 11.10 10.60 -7.83
C VAL A 53 11.42 9.27 -8.51
N SER A 54 12.67 8.81 -8.44
CA SER A 54 13.09 7.54 -9.07
C SER A 54 12.35 6.33 -8.50
N ALA A 55 12.16 6.27 -7.18
CA ALA A 55 11.48 5.15 -6.54
C ALA A 55 9.98 5.14 -6.88
N VAL A 56 9.34 6.31 -6.99
CA VAL A 56 7.94 6.43 -7.40
C VAL A 56 7.77 6.08 -8.88
N GLU A 57 8.70 6.45 -9.76
CA GLU A 57 8.69 6.04 -11.16
C GLU A 57 8.83 4.52 -11.33
N GLU A 58 9.73 3.89 -10.56
CA GLU A 58 9.86 2.44 -10.51
C GLU A 58 8.59 1.76 -10.00
N LEU A 59 7.98 2.30 -8.94
CA LEU A 59 6.71 1.80 -8.41
C LEU A 59 5.59 1.94 -9.46
N ALA A 60 5.50 3.07 -10.15
CA ALA A 60 4.53 3.28 -11.23
C ALA A 60 4.69 2.23 -12.34
N ALA A 61 5.92 1.87 -12.70
CA ALA A 61 6.20 0.82 -13.67
C ALA A 61 5.75 -0.56 -13.17
N GLN A 62 5.93 -0.85 -11.87
CA GLN A 62 5.47 -2.10 -11.25
C GLN A 62 3.95 -2.21 -11.11
N LEU A 63 3.24 -1.08 -11.04
CA LEU A 63 1.76 -1.05 -10.98
C LEU A 63 1.10 -1.32 -12.34
N LYS A 64 1.77 -0.99 -13.46
CA LYS A 64 1.19 -1.14 -14.82
C LYS A 64 0.62 -2.54 -15.12
N PRO A 65 1.29 -3.67 -14.77
CA PRO A 65 0.78 -5.01 -15.03
C PRO A 65 -0.44 -5.40 -14.20
N ILE A 66 -0.70 -4.72 -13.07
CA ILE A 66 -1.84 -5.02 -12.18
C ILE A 66 -3.17 -4.60 -12.85
N GLY A 67 -3.13 -3.66 -13.79
CA GLY A 67 -4.31 -3.17 -14.50
C GLY A 67 -5.04 -2.07 -13.74
N SER A 68 -6.37 -2.03 -13.87
CA SER A 68 -7.20 -1.02 -13.21
C SER A 68 -7.30 -1.31 -11.71
N ALA A 69 -6.66 -0.50 -10.89
CA ALA A 69 -6.70 -0.60 -9.43
C ALA A 69 -6.85 0.79 -8.79
N GLU A 70 -7.56 0.85 -7.66
CA GLU A 70 -7.61 2.04 -6.82
C GLU A 70 -6.35 2.11 -5.95
N VAL A 71 -5.50 3.11 -6.20
CA VAL A 71 -4.25 3.28 -5.45
C VAL A 71 -4.50 4.20 -4.25
N GLN A 72 -4.31 3.70 -3.03
CA GLN A 72 -4.43 4.47 -1.80
C GLN A 72 -3.03 4.73 -1.22
N LEU A 73 -2.71 5.99 -0.91
CA LEU A 73 -1.45 6.34 -0.25
C LEU A 73 -1.64 6.37 1.27
N VAL A 74 -0.86 5.57 1.99
CA VAL A 74 -0.88 5.54 3.46
C VAL A 74 0.23 6.41 4.02
N LEU A 75 -0.12 7.36 4.89
CA LEU A 75 0.80 8.29 5.54
C LEU A 75 0.72 8.14 7.06
N ASN A 76 1.86 8.32 7.74
CA ASN A 76 1.92 8.32 9.20
C ASN A 76 1.75 9.75 9.72
N SER A 77 0.59 10.07 10.31
CA SER A 77 0.29 11.41 10.82
C SER A 77 1.10 11.83 12.05
N ALA A 78 1.85 10.92 12.67
CA ALA A 78 2.80 11.28 13.72
C ALA A 78 4.06 11.99 13.18
N TYR A 79 4.24 12.05 11.86
CA TYR A 79 5.32 12.79 11.23
C TYR A 79 5.00 14.29 11.09
N ASP A 80 6.07 15.08 10.97
CA ASP A 80 5.98 16.51 10.73
C ASP A 80 5.18 16.83 9.44
N LEU A 81 4.38 17.90 9.50
CA LEU A 81 3.51 18.31 8.40
C LEU A 81 4.29 18.59 7.10
N ASP A 82 5.48 19.18 7.18
CA ASP A 82 6.28 19.48 5.99
C ASP A 82 6.73 18.20 5.30
N LEU A 83 7.11 17.17 6.08
CA LEU A 83 7.45 15.85 5.55
C LEU A 83 6.24 15.18 4.91
N LEU A 84 5.06 15.25 5.55
CA LEU A 84 3.82 14.69 5.00
C LEU A 84 3.43 15.35 3.67
N LEU A 85 3.55 16.67 3.57
CA LEU A 85 3.29 17.42 2.34
C LEU A 85 4.29 17.09 1.25
N GLU A 86 5.57 16.93 1.58
CA GLU A 86 6.60 16.50 0.63
C GLU A 86 6.29 15.10 0.09
N GLN A 87 6.00 14.14 0.98
CA GLN A 87 5.63 12.78 0.60
C GLN A 87 4.39 12.77 -0.32
N ALA A 88 3.32 13.44 0.08
CA ALA A 88 2.09 13.53 -0.73
C ALA A 88 2.35 14.11 -2.12
N ARG A 89 3.23 15.12 -2.24
CA ARG A 89 3.62 15.70 -3.53
C ARG A 89 4.39 14.71 -4.39
N VAL A 90 5.39 14.03 -3.83
CA VAL A 90 6.20 13.07 -4.61
C VAL A 90 5.34 11.89 -5.10
N PHE A 91 4.47 11.35 -4.25
CA PHE A 91 3.58 10.24 -4.61
C PHE A 91 2.38 10.65 -5.49
N SER A 92 2.09 11.95 -5.64
CA SER A 92 1.05 12.44 -6.56
C SER A 92 1.31 12.12 -8.05
N ALA A 93 2.52 11.65 -8.38
CA ALA A 93 2.84 11.09 -9.69
C ALA A 93 2.11 9.76 -9.99
N LEU A 94 1.57 9.10 -8.97
CA LEU A 94 0.72 7.91 -9.11
C LEU A 94 -0.76 8.32 -9.25
N PRO A 95 -1.60 7.49 -9.91
CA PRO A 95 -3.04 7.71 -9.99
C PRO A 95 -3.72 7.40 -8.64
N LEU A 96 -3.47 8.23 -7.63
CA LEU A 96 -4.01 8.06 -6.29
C LEU A 96 -5.54 8.27 -6.29
N ALA A 97 -6.28 7.30 -5.76
CA ALA A 97 -7.71 7.37 -5.49
C ALA A 97 -8.01 8.02 -4.12
N GLY A 98 -7.04 8.03 -3.20
CA GLY A 98 -7.20 8.65 -1.89
C GLY A 98 -5.95 8.58 -1.00
N LEU A 99 -6.08 9.18 0.17
CA LEU A 99 -5.07 9.24 1.23
C LEU A 99 -5.63 8.60 2.50
N ILE A 100 -4.81 7.81 3.19
CA ILE A 100 -5.13 7.22 4.49
C ILE A 100 -4.08 7.71 5.48
N PHE A 101 -4.53 8.37 6.54
CA PHE A 101 -3.65 8.77 7.64
C PHE A 101 -3.75 7.75 8.78
N THR A 102 -2.60 7.34 9.28
CA THR A 102 -2.46 6.36 10.37
C THR A 102 -1.76 7.01 11.56
N HIS A 103 -1.98 6.50 12.78
CA HIS A 103 -1.44 7.06 14.02
C HIS A 103 -1.94 8.50 14.27
N THR A 104 -3.23 8.75 14.01
CA THR A 104 -3.87 10.07 14.24
C THR A 104 -4.11 10.38 15.71
N ASP A 105 -3.96 9.38 16.56
CA ASP A 105 -3.94 9.49 18.02
C ASP A 105 -2.57 9.88 18.58
N GLU A 106 -1.50 9.76 17.77
CA GLU A 106 -0.12 10.11 18.14
C GLU A 106 0.33 11.45 17.53
N SER A 107 -0.45 12.05 16.63
CA SER A 107 -0.15 13.39 16.13
C SER A 107 -0.22 14.37 17.29
N ASP A 108 0.88 15.09 17.56
CA ASP A 108 0.95 16.10 18.61
C ASP A 108 -0.28 17.02 18.51
N ASP A 109 -1.12 16.99 19.56
CA ASP A 109 -2.22 17.93 19.74
C ASP A 109 -1.64 19.35 19.57
N LEU A 110 -2.05 20.04 18.50
CA LEU A 110 -1.71 21.45 18.23
C LEU A 110 -2.08 22.35 19.42
#